data_AF-X0WY77-F1
#
_entry.id   AF-X0WY77-F1
#
_cell.length_a   1.000
_cell.length_b   1.000
_cell.length_c   1.000
_cell.angle_alpha   90.00
_cell.angle_beta   90.00
_cell.angle_gamma   90.00
#
_symmetry.space_group_name_H-M   'P 1'
#
loop_
_entity.id
_entity.type
_entity.pdbx_description
1 polymer ?
#
loop_
_entity_poly.entity_id
_entity_poly.type
_entity_poly.pdbx_seq_one_letter_code
_entity_poly.pdbx_strand_id
1 'polypeptide(L)' 'MKSADLAVVNCEQLLTCRGQIPKRADALQDVGLLEKACIASFKGKIIFLGEEKTFKKEVRLE' A
#
# COMPACT_ATOMS: atom_id res chain seq x y z
N MET A 1 4.64 -3.82 -16.41
CA MET A 1 3.58 -3.17 -15.60
C MET A 1 2.59 -4.23 -15.14
N LYS A 2 2.16 -4.18 -13.89
CA LYS A 2 1.10 -4.99 -13.30
C LYS A 2 -0.25 -4.34 -13.61
N SER A 3 -1.27 -5.13 -13.92
CA SER A 3 -2.64 -4.63 -14.09
C SER A 3 -3.34 -4.47 -12.75
N ALA A 4 -4.03 -3.35 -12.54
CA ALA A 4 -4.87 -3.07 -11.38
C ALA A 4 -6.30 -2.73 -11.84
N ASP A 5 -7.30 -3.23 -11.12
CA ASP A 5 -8.72 -2.87 -11.34
C ASP A 5 -9.19 -1.75 -10.40
N LEU A 6 -8.42 -1.47 -9.35
CA LEU A 6 -8.64 -0.37 -8.44
C LEU A 6 -7.31 0.17 -7.91
N ALA A 7 -7.23 1.48 -7.78
CA ALA A 7 -6.17 2.15 -7.03
C ALA A 7 -6.74 3.31 -6.22
N VAL A 8 -6.19 3.50 -5.03
CA VAL A 8 -6.33 4.73 -4.25
C VAL A 8 -4.98 5.45 -4.33
N VAL A 9 -5.01 6.67 -4.85
CA VAL A 9 -3.83 7.49 -5.10
C VAL A 9 -3.85 8.72 -4.22
N ASN A 10 -2.68 9.33 -4.03
CA ASN A 10 -2.52 10.55 -3.24
C ASN A 10 -3.03 10.39 -1.79
N CYS A 11 -2.76 9.25 -1.16
CA CYS A 11 -3.02 9.08 0.26
C CYS A 11 -1.99 9.88 1.04
N GLU A 12 -2.41 10.91 1.79
CA GLU A 12 -1.49 11.66 2.66
C GLU A 12 -0.83 10.71 3.68
N GLN A 13 -1.63 9.82 4.27
CA GLN A 13 -1.16 8.76 5.17
C GLN A 13 -1.86 7.44 4.86
N LEU A 14 -1.07 6.37 4.77
CA LEU A 14 -1.53 4.99 4.59
C LEU A 14 -0.93 4.11 5.69
N LEU A 15 -1.78 3.52 6.53
CA LEU A 15 -1.37 2.60 7.59
C LEU A 15 -1.52 1.16 7.12
N THR A 16 -0.40 0.44 7.01
CA THR A 16 -0.42 -0.96 6.54
C THR A 16 -0.69 -1.96 7.64
N CYS A 17 -0.42 -1.59 8.89
CA CYS A 17 -0.44 -2.49 10.04
C CYS A 17 0.39 -3.78 9.83
N ARG A 18 1.34 -3.78 8.87
CA ARG A 18 2.15 -4.96 8.52
C ARG A 18 3.03 -5.40 9.68
N GLY A 19 3.39 -6.69 9.71
CA GLY A 19 4.29 -7.24 10.71
C GLY A 19 3.75 -8.53 11.32
N GLN A 20 4.35 -8.94 12.44
CA GLN A 20 3.95 -10.14 13.17
C GLN A 20 2.48 -10.05 13.62
N ILE A 21 1.76 -11.16 13.54
CA ILE A 21 0.38 -11.27 14.03
C ILE A 21 0.34 -12.37 15.11
N PRO A 22 -0.03 -12.06 16.36
CA PRO A 22 -0.38 -10.74 16.89
C PRO A 22 0.87 -9.86 17.16
N LYS A 23 0.72 -8.54 17.07
CA LYS A 23 1.73 -7.56 17.53
C LYS A 23 1.71 -7.47 19.06
N ARG A 24 2.87 -7.37 19.69
CA ARG A 24 3.03 -7.26 21.15
C ARG A 24 4.14 -6.27 21.52
N ALA A 25 4.04 -5.70 22.71
CA ALA A 25 5.03 -4.76 23.27
C ALA A 25 5.39 -3.67 22.26
N ASP A 26 6.68 -3.41 22.05
CA ASP A 26 7.18 -2.34 21.17
C ASP A 26 6.70 -2.47 19.72
N ALA A 27 6.35 -3.67 19.26
CA ALA A 27 5.80 -3.87 17.92
C ALA A 27 4.43 -3.19 17.72
N LEU A 28 3.71 -2.83 18.79
CA LEU A 28 2.46 -2.05 18.71
C LEU A 28 2.68 -0.61 18.26
N GLN A 29 3.88 -0.05 18.45
CA GLN A 29 4.20 1.31 18.03
C GLN A 29 4.45 1.40 16.53
N ASP A 30 4.86 0.31 15.89
CA ASP A 30 5.02 0.24 14.44
C ASP A 30 3.67 -0.01 13.77
N VAL A 31 3.01 1.06 13.34
CA VAL A 31 1.74 1.01 12.56
C VAL A 31 1.96 0.82 11.06
N GLY A 32 3.22 0.80 10.60
CA GLY A 32 3.56 0.71 9.18
C GLY A 32 3.00 1.88 8.36
N LEU A 33 3.20 3.10 8.85
CA LEU A 33 2.82 4.36 8.19
C LEU A 33 3.64 4.57 6.90
N LEU A 34 2.95 4.92 5.83
CA LEU A 34 3.53 5.47 4.61
C LEU A 34 2.87 6.80 4.30
N GLU A 35 3.69 7.80 4.00
CA GLU A 35 3.22 9.14 3.62
C GLU A 35 3.18 9.28 2.10
N LYS A 36 2.21 10.05 1.59
CA LYS A 36 2.05 10.37 0.15
C LYS A 36 2.09 9.11 -0.73
N ALA A 37 1.35 8.10 -0.28
CA ALA A 37 1.38 6.76 -0.83
C ALA A 37 0.22 6.49 -1.80
N CYS A 38 0.37 5.41 -2.55
CA CYS A 38 -0.63 4.81 -3.42
C CYS A 38 -0.77 3.34 -3.06
N ILE A 39 -1.98 2.81 -3.17
CA ILE A 39 -2.28 1.38 -3.01
C ILE A 39 -3.13 0.92 -4.20
N ALA A 40 -2.85 -0.27 -4.72
CA ALA A 40 -3.61 -0.82 -5.84
C ALA A 40 -3.96 -2.29 -5.60
N SER A 41 -5.13 -2.67 -6.10
CA SER A 41 -5.61 -4.04 -6.09
C SER A 41 -5.89 -4.58 -7.48
N PHE A 42 -5.89 -5.90 -7.57
CA PHE A 42 -6.43 -6.65 -8.69
C PHE A 42 -7.15 -7.88 -8.18
N LYS A 43 -8.41 -8.05 -8.55
CA LYS A 43 -9.28 -9.18 -8.15
C LYS A 43 -9.28 -9.40 -6.64
N GLY A 44 -9.43 -8.30 -5.89
CA GLY A 44 -9.50 -8.30 -4.43
C GLY A 44 -8.17 -8.55 -3.71
N LYS A 45 -7.03 -8.56 -4.43
CA LYS A 45 -5.70 -8.71 -3.83
C LYS A 45 -4.87 -7.44 -3.99
N ILE A 46 -4.17 -7.04 -2.93
CA ILE A 46 -3.21 -5.93 -3.00
C ILE A 46 -2.00 -6.36 -3.83
N ILE A 47 -1.68 -5.60 -4.88
CA ILE A 47 -0.57 -5.89 -5.81
C ILE A 47 0.51 -4.81 -5.83
N PHE A 48 0.19 -3.64 -5.27
CA PHE A 48 1.09 -2.51 -5.17
C PHE A 48 0.78 -1.68 -3.92
N LEU A 49 1.86 -1.20 -3.29
CA LEU A 49 1.83 -0.28 -2.18
C LEU A 49 3.16 0.50 -2.18
N GLY A 50 3.12 1.82 -2.28
CA GLY A 50 4.32 2.65 -2.40
C GLY A 50 4.04 4.07 -2.90
N GLU A 51 5.08 4.80 -3.26
CA GLU A 51 4.96 6.19 -3.75
C GLU A 51 4.36 6.29 -5.16
N GLU A 52 3.78 7.45 -5.48
CA GLU A 52 3.11 7.71 -6.75
C GLU A 52 4.03 7.59 -7.97
N LYS A 53 5.30 7.99 -7.84
CA LYS A 53 6.29 7.89 -8.94
C LYS A 53 6.53 6.44 -9.35
N THR A 54 6.59 5.53 -8.37
CA THR A 54 6.79 4.10 -8.62
C THR A 54 5.49 3.47 -9.11
N PHE A 55 4.34 3.87 -8.55
CA PHE A 55 3.02 3.46 -9.04
C PHE A 55 2.87 3.68 -10.55
N LYS A 56 3.17 4.90 -11.03
CA LYS A 56 3.06 5.25 -12.46
C LYS A 56 3.97 4.44 -13.39
N LYS A 57 5.07 3.90 -12.87
CA LYS A 57 6.01 3.06 -13.64
C LYS A 57 5.61 1.59 -13.64
N GLU A 58 5.06 1.13 -12.53
CA GLU A 58 4.85 -0.29 -12.29
C GLU A 58 3.43 -0.76 -12.49
N VAL A 59 2.43 0.13 -12.40
CA VAL A 59 1.01 -0.23 -12.41
C VAL A 59 0.29 0.40 -13.61
N ARG A 60 -0.53 -0.40 -14.28
CA ARG A 60 -1.50 0.03 -15.28
C ARG A 60 -2.90 -0.14 -14.69
N LEU A 61 -3.69 0.92 -14.65
CA LEU A 61 -5.12 0.83 -14.35
C LEU A 61 -5.86 0.37 -15.62
N GLU A 62 -6.75 -0.62 -15.47
CA GLU A 62 -7.60 -1.17 -16.54
C GLU A 62 -9.06 -0.73 -16.41
#